data_AF-A0A522CVY7-F1
#
_entry.id   AF-A0A522CVY7-F1
#
_cell.length_a   1.000
_cell.length_b   1.000
_cell.length_c   1.000
_cell.angle_alpha   90.00
_cell.angle_beta   90.00
_cell.angle_gamma   90.00
#
_symmetry.space_group_name_H-M   'P 1'
#
loop_
_entity.id
_entity.type
_entity.pdbx_description
1 polymer ?
#
loop_
_entity_poly.entity_id
_entity_poly.type
_entity_poly.pdbx_seq_one_letter_code
_entity_poly.pdbx_strand_id
1 'polypeptide(L)'
;MNTARSIRNGLHVDPDGARYWYSNDLLHREHGPAVEWPDGSREWWLYGALHRDGGPAIERADGSREWWEHGRQIPGGDLNGETRCR
;
A
#
# COMPACT_ATOMS: atom_id res chain seq x y z
N MET A 1 -31.14 -14.42 -13.44
CA MET A 1 -30.82 -12.99 -13.66
C MET A 1 -29.38 -12.81 -13.24
N ASN A 2 -28.44 -12.89 -14.18
CA ASN A 2 -27.01 -12.79 -13.86
C ASN A 2 -26.64 -11.32 -13.70
N THR A 3 -26.81 -10.80 -12.49
CA THR A 3 -26.17 -9.54 -12.10
C THR A 3 -24.69 -9.83 -11.95
N ALA A 4 -23.97 -9.88 -13.08
CA ALA A 4 -22.52 -9.94 -13.07
C ALA A 4 -22.03 -8.70 -12.32
N ARG A 5 -21.61 -8.87 -11.06
CA ARG A 5 -20.88 -7.84 -10.33
C ARG A 5 -19.66 -7.53 -11.20
N SER A 6 -19.65 -6.38 -11.85
CA SER A 6 -18.51 -5.90 -12.61
C SER A 6 -17.34 -5.73 -11.65
N ILE A 7 -16.51 -6.76 -11.54
CA ILE A 7 -15.26 -6.75 -10.78
C ILE A 7 -14.42 -5.57 -11.26
N ARG A 8 -14.12 -4.64 -10.34
CA ARG A 8 -13.28 -3.48 -10.65
C ARG A 8 -11.86 -3.97 -10.91
N ASN A 9 -11.41 -3.78 -12.15
CA ASN A 9 -10.07 -4.11 -12.60
C ASN A 9 -9.46 -2.87 -13.26
N GLY A 10 -8.29 -2.46 -12.81
CA GLY A 10 -7.52 -1.34 -13.35
C GLY A 10 -7.30 -0.18 -12.38
N LEU A 11 -6.82 0.93 -12.94
CA LEU A 11 -6.60 2.19 -12.23
C LEU A 11 -7.92 2.95 -12.10
N HIS A 12 -8.31 3.25 -10.87
CA HIS A 12 -9.34 4.22 -10.53
C HIS A 12 -8.66 5.52 -10.08
N VAL A 13 -9.19 6.65 -10.51
CA VAL A 13 -8.69 7.96 -10.10
C VAL A 13 -9.86 8.75 -9.52
N ASP A 14 -9.74 9.13 -8.26
CA ASP A 14 -10.71 9.97 -7.59
C ASP A 14 -10.59 11.42 -8.07
N PRO A 15 -11.66 12.23 -7.94
CA PRO A 15 -11.65 13.64 -8.32
C PRO A 15 -10.61 14.46 -7.56
N ASP A 16 -10.20 14.02 -6.36
CA ASP A 16 -9.10 14.59 -5.58
C ASP A 16 -7.72 14.34 -6.21
N GLY A 17 -7.63 13.49 -7.24
CA GLY A 17 -6.38 13.10 -7.91
C GLY A 17 -5.71 11.89 -7.27
N ALA A 18 -6.33 11.26 -6.28
CA ALA A 18 -5.84 10.01 -5.70
C ALA A 18 -6.03 8.84 -6.68
N ARG A 19 -5.05 7.97 -6.75
CA ARG A 19 -4.97 6.86 -7.71
C ARG A 19 -5.00 5.53 -6.97
N TYR A 20 -5.91 4.66 -7.36
CA TYR A 20 -6.14 3.36 -6.74
C TYR A 20 -6.06 2.26 -7.78
N TRP A 21 -5.27 1.23 -7.53
CA TRP A 21 -5.13 0.08 -8.41
C TRP A 21 -5.94 -1.09 -7.86
N TYR A 22 -7.05 -1.40 -8.54
CA TYR A 22 -7.90 -2.55 -8.24
C TYR A 22 -7.57 -3.71 -9.18
N SER A 23 -7.43 -4.90 -8.61
CA SER A 23 -7.38 -6.17 -9.33
C SER A 23 -8.45 -7.09 -8.73
N ASN A 24 -9.38 -7.51 -9.57
CA ASN A 24 -10.48 -8.39 -9.19
C ASN A 24 -11.29 -7.87 -7.98
N ASP A 25 -11.60 -6.56 -7.98
CA ASP A 25 -12.29 -5.82 -6.91
C ASP A 25 -11.48 -5.58 -5.62
N LEU A 26 -10.22 -6.01 -5.57
CA LEU A 26 -9.32 -5.86 -4.42
C LEU A 26 -8.15 -4.93 -4.76
N LEU A 27 -7.65 -4.16 -3.78
CA LEU A 27 -6.42 -3.39 -3.98
C LEU A 27 -5.23 -4.35 -4.12
N HIS A 28 -4.56 -4.29 -5.26
CA HIS A 28 -3.43 -5.18 -5.55
C HIS A 28 -2.46 -4.48 -6.49
N ARG A 29 -1.19 -4.39 -6.08
CA ARG A 29 -0.08 -4.04 -6.97
C ARG A 29 1.21 -4.77 -6.58
N GLU A 30 1.72 -5.59 -7.50
CA GLU A 30 2.91 -6.44 -7.29
C GLU A 30 4.24 -5.68 -7.28
N HIS A 31 4.35 -4.60 -8.05
CA HIS A 31 5.61 -3.86 -8.26
C HIS A 31 5.57 -2.38 -7.86
N GLY A 32 4.47 -1.90 -7.26
CA GLY A 32 4.29 -0.48 -6.99
C GLY A 32 3.20 -0.17 -5.96
N PRO A 33 2.97 1.11 -5.65
CA PRO A 33 1.98 1.51 -4.65
C PRO A 33 0.55 1.29 -5.16
N ALA A 34 -0.25 0.49 -4.49
CA ALA A 34 -1.64 0.27 -4.89
C ALA A 34 -2.51 1.51 -4.65
N VAL A 35 -2.08 2.44 -3.80
CA VAL A 35 -2.72 3.75 -3.61
C VAL A 35 -1.66 4.85 -3.66
N GLU A 36 -1.93 5.91 -4.41
CA GLU A 36 -1.11 7.11 -4.46
C GLU A 36 -2.00 8.33 -4.23
N TRP A 37 -1.72 9.05 -3.16
CA TRP A 37 -2.44 10.26 -2.77
C TRP A 37 -1.78 11.49 -3.39
N PRO A 38 -2.56 12.54 -3.72
CA PRO A 38 -2.03 13.80 -4.24
C PRO A 38 -1.12 14.52 -3.23
N ASP A 39 -1.30 14.23 -1.94
CA ASP A 39 -0.47 14.73 -0.84
C ASP A 39 0.98 14.23 -0.90
N GLY A 40 1.25 13.17 -1.69
CA GLY A 40 2.54 12.49 -1.77
C GLY A 40 2.59 11.20 -0.94
N SER A 41 1.52 10.90 -0.19
CA SER A 41 1.39 9.64 0.53
C SER A 41 1.15 8.47 -0.42
N ARG A 42 1.70 7.30 -0.12
CA ARG A 42 1.65 6.08 -0.95
C ARG A 42 1.42 4.87 -0.08
N GLU A 43 0.61 3.94 -0.56
CA GLU A 43 0.30 2.69 0.16
C GLU A 43 0.42 1.49 -0.76
N TRP A 44 0.99 0.41 -0.25
CA TRP A 44 1.25 -0.83 -0.98
C TRP A 44 0.34 -1.94 -0.50
N TRP A 45 -0.59 -2.33 -1.36
CA TRP A 45 -1.54 -3.39 -1.10
C TRP A 45 -1.31 -4.55 -2.08
N LEU A 46 -1.31 -5.77 -1.56
CA LEU A 46 -1.19 -7.00 -2.32
C LEU A 46 -2.35 -7.92 -1.93
N TYR A 47 -3.15 -8.34 -2.91
CA TYR A 47 -4.35 -9.18 -2.68
C TYR A 47 -5.31 -8.63 -1.60
N GLY A 48 -5.43 -7.32 -1.46
CA GLY A 48 -6.29 -6.68 -0.46
C GLY A 48 -5.69 -6.58 0.95
N ALA A 49 -4.41 -6.91 1.14
CA ALA A 49 -3.69 -6.72 2.40
C ALA A 49 -2.45 -5.83 2.19
N LEU A 50 -2.10 -5.01 3.18
CA LEU A 50 -0.86 -4.23 3.13
C LEU A 50 0.35 -5.16 3.13
N HIS A 51 1.18 -5.06 2.10
CA HIS A 51 2.38 -5.87 1.94
C HIS A 51 3.36 -5.18 1.00
N ARG A 52 4.64 -5.14 1.38
CA ARG A 52 5.72 -4.67 0.50
C ARG A 52 7.00 -5.45 0.76
N ASP A 53 7.52 -6.06 -0.30
CA ASP A 53 8.84 -6.67 -0.31
C ASP A 53 9.92 -5.57 -0.33
N GLY A 54 10.81 -5.57 0.66
CA GLY A 54 11.99 -4.69 0.69
C GLY A 54 11.75 -3.22 1.06
N GLY A 55 10.57 -2.83 1.54
CA GLY A 55 10.32 -1.44 1.90
C GLY A 55 9.09 -1.17 2.78
N PRO A 56 8.83 0.10 3.12
CA PRO A 56 7.66 0.52 3.91
C PRO A 56 6.37 0.40 3.11
N ALA A 57 5.41 -0.37 3.60
CA ALA A 57 4.13 -0.57 2.94
C ALA A 57 3.21 0.66 3.00
N ILE A 58 3.52 1.64 3.85
CA ILE A 58 2.89 2.96 3.84
C ILE A 58 4.00 4.01 3.92
N GLU A 59 3.96 4.97 3.02
CA GLU A 59 4.79 6.17 3.08
C GLU A 59 3.85 7.38 3.16
N ARG A 60 3.92 8.14 4.26
CA ARG A 60 3.17 9.38 4.40
C ARG A 60 4.00 10.56 3.94
N ALA A 61 3.35 11.61 3.45
CA ALA A 61 4.02 12.86 3.06
C ALA A 61 4.78 13.53 4.21
N ASP A 62 4.37 13.27 5.45
CA ASP A 62 5.02 13.69 6.70
C ASP A 62 6.44 13.07 6.89
N GLY A 63 6.81 12.08 6.07
CA GLY A 63 8.07 11.32 6.20
C GLY A 63 7.95 10.11 7.12
N SER A 64 6.81 9.96 7.79
CA SER A 64 6.43 8.76 8.53
C SER A 64 6.28 7.56 7.57
N ARG A 65 6.91 6.45 7.92
CA ARG A 65 6.92 5.20 7.13
C ARG A 65 6.45 4.05 8.01
N GLU A 66 5.57 3.22 7.48
CA GLU A 66 5.06 2.04 8.19
C GLU A 66 5.34 0.80 7.37
N TRP A 67 5.81 -0.26 8.03
CA TRP A 67 6.12 -1.53 7.41
C TRP A 67 4.98 -2.49 7.71
N TRP A 68 4.49 -3.14 6.67
CA TRP A 68 3.44 -4.14 6.77
C TRP A 68 3.79 -5.32 5.88
N GLU A 69 3.62 -6.52 6.42
CA GLU A 69 3.87 -7.76 5.71
C GLU A 69 2.64 -8.66 5.84
N HIS A 70 1.95 -8.89 4.71
CA HIS A 70 0.75 -9.74 4.65
C HIS A 70 -0.34 -9.29 5.65
N GLY A 71 -0.54 -7.98 5.79
CA GLY A 71 -1.54 -7.41 6.70
C GLY A 71 -1.10 -7.35 8.18
N ARG A 72 0.14 -7.72 8.50
CA ARG A 72 0.71 -7.56 9.84
C ARG A 72 1.62 -6.34 9.88
N GLN A 73 1.36 -5.42 10.80
CA GLN A 73 2.24 -4.28 11.03
C GLN A 73 3.54 -4.78 11.65
N ILE A 74 4.66 -4.33 11.10
CA ILE A 74 6.00 -4.56 11.63
C ILE A 74 6.39 -3.25 12.36
N PRO A 75 6.25 -3.18 13.69
CA PRO A 75 6.66 -1.99 14.44
C PRO A 75 8.18 -1.87 14.40
N GLY A 76 8.69 -0.77 13.84
CA GLY A 76 10.12 -0.45 13.83
C GLY A 76 10.88 -1.02 12.63
N GLY A 77 10.52 -0.64 11.39
CA GLY A 77 11.39 -0.86 10.23
C GLY A 77 12.68 -0.04 10.23
N ASP A 78 13.19 0.30 11.42
CA ASP A 78 14.58 0.58 11.66
C ASP A 78 15.30 -0.75 11.92
N LEU A 79 15.66 -1.43 10.83
CA LEU A 79 16.76 -2.38 10.87
C LEU A 79 17.97 -1.70 10.27
N ASN A 80 18.51 -0.68 10.95
CA ASN A 80 19.92 -0.33 10.83
C ASN A 80 20.55 -0.06 12.20
N GLY A 81 20.56 -1.11 13.03
CA GLY A 81 21.82 -1.54 13.64
C GLY A 81 22.44 -0.65 14.72
N GLU A 82 21.74 0.27 15.35
CA GLU A 82 22.22 0.82 16.62
C GLU A 82 21.96 -0.18 17.77
N THR A 83 22.85 -1.17 17.80
CA THR A 83 23.21 -1.86 19.04
C THR A 83 23.41 -0.80 20.12
N ARG A 84 22.50 -0.80 21.08
CA ARG A 84 22.65 -0.26 22.44
C ARG A 84 24.08 0.22 22.75
N CYS A 85 24.30 1.52 22.76
CA CYS A 85 25.42 2.10 23.50
C CYS A 85 25.28 1.68 24.98
N ARG A 86 26.23 0.89 25.48
CA ARG A 86 26.55 0.73 26.90
C ARG A 86 28.00 1.09 27.10
#